data_AF-A0A2P6VY96-F1
#
_entry.id   AF-A0A2P6VY96-F1
#
_cell.length_a   1.000
_cell.length_b   1.000
_cell.length_c   1.000
_cell.angle_alpha   90.00
_cell.angle_beta   90.00
_cell.angle_gamma   90.00
#
_symmetry.space_group_name_H-M   'P 1'
#
loop_
_entity.id
_entity.type
_entity.pdbx_description
1 polymer ?
#
loop_
_entity_poly.entity_id
_entity_poly.type
_entity_poly.pdbx_seq_one_letter_code
_entity_poly.pdbx_strand_id
1 'polypeptide(L)'
;MIAVPLDDAEALSIPEVHHLLEKERANRGELSYEQKLSLDHAKAFDRLGSKEDAEELLAELTDLDRVTRKQAIKIVDILPTHEDE
;
A
#
# COMPACT_ATOMS: atom_id res chain seq x y z
N MET A 1 -23.55 2.22 0.32
CA MET A 1 -22.87 1.88 1.59
C MET A 1 -22.11 0.60 1.32
N ILE A 2 -20.81 0.56 1.64
CA ILE A 2 -20.02 -0.68 1.54
C ILE A 2 -20.43 -1.57 2.73
N ALA A 3 -20.50 -2.88 2.52
CA ALA A 3 -21.03 -3.84 3.52
C ALA A 3 -20.09 -4.09 4.71
N VAL A 4 -18.90 -3.50 4.71
CA VAL A 4 -17.88 -3.64 5.76
C VAL A 4 -17.98 -2.45 6.71
N PRO A 5 -18.08 -2.67 8.04
CA PRO A 5 -17.99 -1.58 9.02
C PRO A 5 -16.70 -0.79 8.84
N LEU A 6 -16.78 0.53 8.89
CA LEU A 6 -15.60 1.41 8.77
C LEU A 6 -14.57 1.15 9.88
N ASP A 7 -15.03 0.66 11.02
CA ASP A 7 -14.19 0.38 12.20
C ASP A 7 -13.24 -0.81 11.96
N ASP A 8 -13.55 -1.68 11.00
CA ASP A 8 -12.74 -2.84 10.60
C ASP A 8 -11.84 -2.56 9.37
N ALA A 9 -11.87 -1.32 8.85
CA ALA A 9 -11.11 -0.97 7.66
C ALA A 9 -9.65 -0.66 8.00
N GLU A 10 -8.73 -1.46 7.46
CA GLU A 10 -7.30 -1.20 7.54
C GLU A 10 -6.81 -0.38 6.34
N ALA A 11 -5.91 0.57 6.60
CA ALA A 11 -5.20 1.29 5.56
C ALA A 11 -4.09 0.40 4.96
N LEU A 12 -3.93 0.49 3.64
CA LEU A 12 -2.89 -0.21 2.88
C LEU A 12 -1.88 0.80 2.32
N SER A 13 -0.63 0.37 2.22
CA SER A 13 0.45 1.08 1.52
C SER A 13 0.31 0.98 0.00
N ILE A 14 1.01 1.87 -0.72
CA ILE A 14 1.04 1.89 -2.19
C ILE A 14 1.50 0.55 -2.79
N PRO A 15 2.58 -0.11 -2.29
CA PRO A 15 2.96 -1.43 -2.77
C PRO A 15 1.84 -2.48 -2.58
N GLU A 16 1.19 -2.52 -1.41
CA GLU A 16 0.07 -3.44 -1.18
C GLU A 16 -1.09 -3.19 -2.14
N VAL A 17 -1.41 -1.92 -2.43
CA VAL A 17 -2.44 -1.53 -3.41
C VAL A 17 -2.03 -1.92 -4.83
N HIS A 18 -0.77 -1.73 -5.22
CA HIS A 18 -0.25 -2.14 -6.53
C HIS A 18 -0.48 -3.64 -6.75
N HIS A 19 -0.02 -4.47 -5.81
CA HIS A 19 -0.16 -5.92 -5.90
C HIS A 19 -1.62 -6.38 -5.80
N LEU A 20 -2.46 -5.70 -5.02
CA LEU A 20 -3.90 -5.96 -4.97
C LEU A 20 -4.55 -5.71 -6.34
N LEU A 21 -4.26 -4.58 -6.99
CA LEU A 21 -4.83 -4.24 -8.29
C LEU A 21 -4.33 -5.16 -9.41
N GLU A 22 -3.05 -5.57 -9.38
CA GLU A 22 -2.49 -6.56 -10.29
C GLU A 22 -3.17 -7.93 -10.14
N LYS A 23 -3.33 -8.39 -8.88
CA LYS A 23 -4.07 -9.63 -8.57
C LYS A 23 -5.50 -9.57 -9.08
N GLU A 24 -6.18 -8.46 -8.84
CA GLU A 24 -7.56 -8.29 -9.31
C GLU A 24 -7.64 -8.25 -10.83
N ARG A 25 -6.71 -7.57 -11.53
CA ARG A 25 -6.64 -7.61 -13.00
C ARG A 25 -6.49 -9.04 -13.51
N ALA A 26 -5.70 -9.87 -12.84
CA ALA A 26 -5.55 -11.28 -13.21
C ALA A 26 -6.82 -12.10 -12.94
N ASN A 27 -7.54 -11.83 -11.84
CA ASN A 27 -8.71 -12.60 -11.42
C ASN A 27 -9.98 -12.28 -12.22
N ARG A 28 -10.29 -10.99 -12.41
CA ARG A 28 -11.54 -10.52 -13.03
C ARG A 28 -11.35 -10.01 -14.47
N GLY A 29 -10.12 -9.92 -14.94
CA GLY A 29 -9.79 -9.39 -16.26
C GLY A 29 -9.70 -7.87 -16.26
N GLU A 30 -10.45 -7.23 -17.14
CA GLU A 30 -10.32 -5.79 -17.36
C GLU A 30 -10.77 -4.97 -16.15
N LEU A 31 -9.88 -4.11 -15.64
CA LEU A 31 -10.17 -3.13 -14.60
C LEU A 31 -10.98 -1.95 -15.16
N SER A 32 -11.75 -1.27 -14.29
CA SER A 32 -12.40 0.00 -14.67
C SER A 32 -11.35 1.06 -15.02
N TYR A 33 -11.78 2.15 -15.66
CA TYR A 33 -10.90 3.25 -16.02
C TYR A 33 -10.16 3.84 -14.79
N GLU A 34 -10.88 4.10 -13.71
CA GLU A 34 -10.32 4.65 -12.46
C GLU A 34 -9.39 3.66 -11.76
N GLN A 35 -9.71 2.36 -11.82
CA GLN A 35 -8.86 1.30 -11.29
C GLN A 35 -7.56 1.16 -12.09
N LYS A 36 -7.61 1.33 -13.42
CA LYS A 36 -6.41 1.38 -14.28
C LYS A 36 -5.53 2.57 -13.93
N LEU A 37 -6.12 3.77 -13.78
CA LEU A 37 -5.36 4.95 -13.35
C LEU A 37 -4.72 4.77 -11.98
N SER A 38 -5.44 4.11 -11.06
CA SER A 38 -4.93 3.79 -9.71
C SER A 38 -3.79 2.78 -9.78
N LEU A 39 -3.88 1.79 -10.67
CA LEU A 39 -2.83 0.81 -10.91
C LEU A 39 -1.59 1.47 -11.52
N ASP A 40 -1.77 2.36 -12.50
CA ASP A 40 -0.67 3.11 -13.12
C ASP A 40 0.05 4.00 -12.09
N HIS A 41 -0.70 4.68 -11.22
CA HIS A 41 -0.13 5.42 -10.10
C HIS A 41 0.62 4.50 -9.14
N ALA A 42 -0.02 3.41 -8.68
CA ALA A 42 0.60 2.51 -7.72
C ALA A 42 1.89 1.90 -8.27
N LYS A 43 1.91 1.50 -9.54
CA LYS A 43 3.09 0.99 -10.23
C LYS A 43 4.22 2.04 -10.37
N ALA A 44 3.88 3.31 -10.52
CA ALA A 44 4.88 4.39 -10.62
C ALA A 44 5.52 4.76 -9.27
N PHE A 45 4.81 4.52 -8.17
CA PHE A 45 5.22 4.91 -6.82
C PHE A 45 5.56 3.73 -5.90
N ASP A 46 5.38 2.51 -6.36
CA ASP A 46 5.87 1.32 -5.67
C ASP A 46 7.40 1.26 -5.74
N ARG A 47 8.05 1.65 -4.64
CA ARG A 47 9.51 1.67 -4.52
C ARG A 47 10.11 0.35 -4.03
N LEU A 48 9.29 -0.56 -3.51
CA LEU A 48 9.73 -1.85 -2.97
C LEU A 48 9.60 -2.96 -4.01
N GLY A 49 8.60 -2.89 -4.88
CA GLY A 49 8.37 -3.85 -5.96
C GLY A 49 7.92 -5.24 -5.52
N SER A 50 7.72 -5.42 -4.21
CA SER A 50 7.34 -6.67 -3.55
C SER A 50 6.33 -6.33 -2.44
N LYS A 51 5.20 -7.05 -2.43
CA LYS A 51 4.19 -6.94 -1.38
C LYS A 51 4.75 -7.44 -0.06
N GLU A 52 5.49 -8.54 -0.11
CA GLU A 52 6.09 -9.18 1.04
C GLU A 52 7.09 -8.25 1.73
N ASP A 53 7.94 -7.55 0.96
CA ASP A 53 8.92 -6.60 1.48
C ASP A 53 8.22 -5.39 2.14
N ALA A 54 7.09 -4.96 1.58
CA ALA A 54 6.27 -3.90 2.16
C ALA A 54 5.62 -4.34 3.49
N GLU A 55 5.10 -5.56 3.56
CA GLU A 55 4.52 -6.12 4.78
C GLU A 55 5.57 -6.33 5.89
N GLU A 56 6.77 -6.80 5.53
CA GLU A 56 7.91 -6.96 6.45
C GLU A 56 8.36 -5.61 7.01
N LEU A 57 8.63 -4.63 6.15
CA LEU A 57 9.02 -3.29 6.58
C LEU A 57 7.94 -2.62 7.42
N LEU A 58 6.66 -2.80 7.08
CA LEU A 58 5.56 -2.26 7.86
C LEU A 58 5.54 -2.87 9.27
N ALA A 59 5.74 -4.17 9.40
CA ALA A 59 5.81 -4.87 10.69
C ALA A 59 6.95 -4.33 11.55
N GLU A 60 8.16 -4.24 10.99
CA GLU A 60 9.34 -3.69 11.66
C GLU A 60 9.11 -2.25 12.15
N LEU A 61 8.50 -1.40 11.30
CA LEU A 61 8.20 -0.02 11.65
C LEU A 61 7.14 0.08 12.75
N THR A 62 6.13 -0.80 12.75
CA THR A 62 5.08 -0.79 13.78
C THR A 62 5.55 -1.32 15.13
N ASP A 63 6.64 -2.08 15.18
CA ASP A 63 7.25 -2.54 16.43
C ASP A 63 8.03 -1.42 17.14
N LEU A 64 8.27 -0.28 16.47
CA LEU A 64 8.90 0.88 17.08
C LEU A 64 7.90 1.65 17.96
N ASP A 65 8.22 1.81 19.25
CA ASP A 65 7.38 2.49 20.26
C ASP A 65 6.87 3.89 19.85
N ARG A 66 7.56 4.56 18.94
CA ARG A 66 7.28 5.96 18.53
C ARG A 66 6.68 6.08 17.13
N VAL A 67 6.34 4.98 16.48
CA VAL A 67 5.80 4.96 15.11
C VAL A 67 4.41 4.35 15.12
N THR A 68 3.42 5.16 14.80
CA THR A 68 2.04 4.66 14.60
C THR A 68 1.93 3.92 13.27
N ARG A 69 0.99 2.97 13.14
CA ARG A 69 0.72 2.27 11.86
C ARG A 69 0.52 3.22 10.68
N LYS A 70 -0.17 4.35 10.89
CA LYS A 70 -0.36 5.37 9.86
C LYS A 70 0.96 6.01 9.41
N GLN A 71 1.89 6.25 10.33
CA GLN A 71 3.23 6.75 10.01
C GLN A 71 4.06 5.68 9.33
N ALA A 72 4.01 4.42 9.79
CA ALA A 72 4.69 3.29 9.17
C ALA A 72 4.28 3.13 7.70
N ILE A 73 2.97 3.14 7.41
CA ILE A 73 2.45 3.11 6.03
C ILE A 73 3.05 4.25 5.20
N LYS A 74 3.10 5.47 5.76
CA LYS A 74 3.61 6.62 5.01
C LYS A 74 5.12 6.54 4.77
N ILE A 75 5.88 5.98 5.71
CA ILE A 75 7.30 5.69 5.52
C ILE A 75 7.50 4.65 4.42
N VAL A 76 6.68 3.59 4.38
CA VAL A 76 6.70 2.58 3.29
C VAL A 76 6.37 3.21 1.93
N ASP A 77 5.36 4.08 1.87
CA ASP A 77 4.95 4.76 0.63
C ASP A 77 6.04 5.70 0.07
N ILE A 78 6.72 6.43 0.96
CA ILE A 78 7.71 7.44 0.58
C ILE A 78 9.07 6.79 0.36
N LEU A 79 9.40 5.78 1.18
CA LEU A 79 10.74 5.20 1.32
C LEU A 79 11.81 6.29 1.44
N PRO A 80 11.79 7.09 2.53
CA PRO A 80 12.69 8.22 2.70
C PRO A 80 14.15 7.74 2.77
N THR A 81 15.05 8.52 2.18
CA THR A 81 16.48 8.19 2.10
C THR A 81 17.37 9.19 2.84
N HIS A 82 16.79 10.28 3.34
CA HIS A 82 17.45 11.38 4.02
C HIS A 82 16.57 11.84 5.19
N GLU A 83 17.16 12.49 6.20
CA GLU A 83 16.44 12.87 7.44
C GLU A 83 15.31 13.89 7.22
N ASP A 84 15.40 14.70 6.16
CA ASP A 84 14.39 15.72 5.82
C ASP A 84 13.16 15.16 5.07
N GLU A 85 13.21 13.89 4.65
CA GLU A 85 12.13 13.17 3.95
C GLU A 85 11.27 12.33 4.91
#